data_AF-A0A378F6U2-F1
#
_entry.id   AF-A0A378F6U2-F1
#
_cell.length_a   1.000
_cell.length_b   1.000
_cell.length_c   1.000
_cell.angle_alpha   90.00
_cell.angle_beta   90.00
_cell.angle_gamma   90.00
#
_symmetry.space_group_name_H-M   'P 1'
#
loop_
_entity.id
_entity.type
_entity.pdbx_description
1 polymer ?
#
loop_
_entity_poly.entity_id
_entity_poly.type
_entity_poly.pdbx_seq_one_letter_code
_entity_poly.pdbx_strand_id
1 'polypeptide(L)'
;MRDAGIPVFTVDHVSQYSVNNTTSDNYTLGSTIGRYMADELGGKGNVAVFNAFSSALRICGIRYDQWKYVLKDYPDIHIIQPELAEQFANSPEDARKKNPRITQPVSER
;
A
#
# COMPACT_ATOMS: atom_id res chain seq x y z
N MET A 1 25.99 -11.50 -10.79
CA MET A 1 26.46 -10.08 -10.72
C MET A 1 27.39 -9.88 -9.53
N ARG A 2 26.94 -10.14 -8.29
CA ARG A 2 27.80 -10.08 -7.09
C ARG A 2 29.01 -11.02 -7.18
N ASP A 3 28.78 -12.28 -7.54
CA ASP A 3 29.87 -13.27 -7.67
C ASP A 3 30.82 -12.98 -8.85
N ALA A 4 30.40 -12.11 -9.77
CA ALA A 4 31.22 -11.63 -10.88
C ALA A 4 31.96 -10.32 -10.55
N GLY A 5 31.91 -9.84 -9.30
CA GLY A 5 32.55 -8.59 -8.87
C GLY A 5 31.90 -7.31 -9.41
N ILE A 6 30.68 -7.39 -9.94
CA ILE A 6 29.97 -6.23 -10.52
C ILE A 6 29.12 -5.58 -9.43
N PRO A 7 29.31 -4.29 -9.10
CA PRO A 7 28.47 -3.58 -8.12
C PRO A 7 27.05 -3.42 -8.65
N VAL A 8 26.06 -3.68 -7.79
CA VAL A 8 24.63 -3.58 -8.12
C VAL A 8 24.00 -2.45 -7.31
N PHE A 9 23.42 -1.47 -7.98
CA PHE A 9 22.61 -0.42 -7.38
C PHE A 9 21.14 -0.72 -7.66
N THR A 10 20.27 -0.41 -6.70
CA THR A 10 18.83 -0.56 -6.87
C THR A 10 18.10 0.77 -6.68
N VAL A 11 16.94 0.86 -7.30
CA VAL A 11 15.98 1.95 -7.07
C VAL A 11 14.68 1.29 -6.63
N ASP A 12 14.16 1.69 -5.47
CA ASP A 12 12.91 1.16 -4.88
C ASP A 12 12.86 -0.38 -4.68
N HIS A 13 14.02 -1.03 -4.71
CA HIS A 13 14.12 -2.48 -4.54
C HIS A 13 15.12 -2.81 -3.43
N VAL A 14 14.58 -3.16 -2.27
CA VAL A 14 15.36 -3.55 -1.09
C VAL A 14 15.93 -4.95 -1.33
N SER A 15 17.24 -5.04 -1.49
CA SER A 15 17.97 -6.28 -1.74
C SER A 15 19.25 -6.33 -0.93
N GLN A 16 19.55 -7.48 -0.34
CA GLN A 16 20.83 -7.72 0.35
C GLN A 16 22.03 -7.75 -0.62
N TYR A 17 21.77 -7.81 -1.93
CA TYR A 17 22.80 -7.88 -2.97
C TYR A 17 23.13 -6.52 -3.57
N SER A 18 22.38 -5.46 -3.23
CA SER A 18 22.69 -4.12 -3.70
C SER A 18 23.68 -3.42 -2.77
N VAL A 19 24.61 -2.67 -3.35
CA VAL A 19 25.54 -1.82 -2.60
C VAL A 19 24.83 -0.58 -2.04
N ASN A 20 23.76 -0.16 -2.70
CA ASN A 20 22.90 0.95 -2.32
C ASN A 20 21.51 0.76 -2.93
N ASN A 21 20.50 1.24 -2.23
CA ASN A 21 19.15 1.40 -2.72
C ASN A 21 18.77 2.88 -2.64
N THR A 22 18.52 3.52 -3.78
CA THR A 22 17.91 4.85 -3.82
C THR A 22 16.39 4.70 -3.70
N THR A 23 15.79 5.26 -2.67
CA THR A 23 14.35 5.17 -2.43
C THR A 23 13.88 6.35 -1.59
N SER A 24 12.57 6.60 -1.58
CA SER A 24 11.95 7.50 -0.62
C SER A 24 12.02 6.96 0.81
N ASP A 25 11.84 7.83 1.80
CA ASP A 25 11.49 7.37 3.14
C ASP A 25 10.04 6.85 3.14
N ASN A 26 9.89 5.56 2.84
CA ASN A 26 8.60 4.90 2.78
C ASN A 26 7.93 4.77 4.16
N TYR A 27 8.69 4.93 5.26
CA TYR A 27 8.13 4.91 6.61
C TYR A 27 7.37 6.21 6.89
N THR A 28 8.03 7.34 6.63
CA THR A 28 7.41 8.66 6.71
C THR A 28 6.24 8.78 5.72
N LEU A 29 6.38 8.27 4.50
CA LEU A 29 5.30 8.32 3.51
C LEU A 29 4.04 7.59 3.98
N GLY A 30 4.17 6.34 4.44
CA GLY A 30 3.03 5.53 4.87
C GLY A 30 2.34 6.08 6.12
N SER A 31 3.11 6.58 7.09
CA SER A 31 2.54 7.17 8.30
C SER A 31 1.88 8.53 8.04
N THR A 32 2.49 9.38 7.20
CA THR A 32 1.95 10.71 6.87
C THR A 32 0.61 10.58 6.15
N ILE A 33 0.51 9.72 5.14
CA ILE A 33 -0.75 9.55 4.40
C ILE A 33 -1.85 8.91 5.27
N GLY A 34 -1.47 8.05 6.23
CA GLY A 34 -2.41 7.49 7.21
C GLY A 34 -3.05 8.54 8.09
N ARG A 35 -2.24 9.47 8.62
CA ARG A 35 -2.75 10.59 9.44
C ARG A 35 -3.62 11.52 8.62
N TYR A 36 -3.14 11.91 7.44
CA TYR A 36 -3.90 12.78 6.54
C TYR A 36 -5.30 12.20 6.23
N MET A 37 -5.37 10.93 5.85
CA MET A 37 -6.65 10.28 5.57
C MET A 37 -7.54 10.20 6.82
N ALA A 38 -6.98 9.88 7.98
CA ALA A 38 -7.74 9.84 9.23
C ALA A 38 -8.34 11.21 9.59
N ASP A 39 -7.56 12.28 9.38
CA ASP A 39 -8.01 13.66 9.59
C ASP A 39 -9.14 14.04 8.62
N GLU A 40 -9.02 13.70 7.33
CA GLU A 40 -10.06 13.93 6.31
C GLU A 40 -11.36 13.16 6.60
N LEU A 41 -11.27 11.99 7.22
CA LEU A 41 -12.42 11.19 7.66
C LEU A 41 -13.00 11.66 9.01
N GLY A 42 -12.37 12.63 9.68
CA GLY A 42 -12.74 13.03 11.03
C GLY A 42 -12.61 11.88 12.05
N GLY A 43 -11.64 10.99 11.83
CA GLY A 43 -11.32 9.88 12.72
C GLY A 43 -12.27 8.67 12.68
N LYS A 44 -13.22 8.60 11.73
CA LYS A 44 -14.19 7.51 11.64
C LYS A 44 -14.61 7.19 10.20
N GLY A 45 -14.97 5.93 9.95
CA GLY A 45 -15.56 5.53 8.67
C GLY A 45 -15.06 4.17 8.18
N ASN A 46 -15.41 3.84 6.94
CA ASN A 46 -14.96 2.62 6.29
C ASN A 46 -14.01 2.97 5.13
N VAL A 47 -12.90 2.24 5.02
CA VAL A 47 -11.90 2.44 3.96
C VAL A 47 -11.75 1.15 3.17
N ALA A 48 -11.90 1.25 1.85
CA ALA A 48 -11.51 0.18 0.95
C ALA A 48 -10.05 0.35 0.54
N VAL A 49 -9.31 -0.75 0.52
CA VAL A 49 -7.86 -0.72 0.25
C VAL A 49 -7.54 -1.53 -0.99
N PHE A 50 -6.73 -0.93 -1.86
CA PHE A 50 -6.04 -1.61 -2.95
C PHE A 50 -4.63 -1.98 -2.47
N ASN A 51 -4.35 -3.27 -2.39
CA ASN A 51 -3.16 -3.84 -1.76
C ASN A 51 -2.56 -4.99 -2.59
N ALA A 52 -2.39 -4.79 -3.90
CA ALA A 52 -1.87 -5.83 -4.80
C ALA A 52 -0.39 -6.17 -4.57
N PHE A 53 0.39 -5.25 -3.98
CA PHE A 53 1.85 -5.30 -4.04
C PHE A 53 2.57 -5.35 -2.68
N SER A 54 1.87 -5.33 -1.54
CA SER A 54 2.55 -5.33 -0.24
C SER A 54 3.42 -6.56 0.01
N SER A 55 3.01 -7.72 -0.49
CA SER A 55 3.76 -8.98 -0.38
C SER A 55 4.87 -9.12 -1.42
N ALA A 56 4.74 -8.44 -2.57
CA ALA A 56 5.68 -8.56 -3.69
C ALA A 56 6.76 -7.47 -3.69
N LEU A 57 6.43 -6.26 -3.25
CA LEU A 57 7.31 -5.10 -3.24
C LEU A 57 7.48 -4.58 -1.82
N ARG A 58 8.69 -4.70 -1.27
CA ARG A 58 9.00 -4.31 0.11
C ARG A 58 8.59 -2.87 0.43
N ILE A 59 8.77 -1.94 -0.51
CA ILE A 59 8.38 -0.54 -0.34
C ILE A 59 6.86 -0.37 -0.18
N CYS A 60 6.05 -1.14 -0.93
CA CYS A 60 4.59 -1.14 -0.81
C CYS A 60 4.15 -1.73 0.53
N GLY A 61 4.82 -2.81 0.97
CA GLY A 61 4.61 -3.39 2.30
C GLY A 61 4.86 -2.37 3.42
N ILE A 62 6.00 -1.66 3.39
CA ILE A 62 6.32 -0.64 4.39
C ILE A 62 5.24 0.45 4.44
N ARG A 63 4.80 0.95 3.27
CA ARG A 63 3.76 2.00 3.20
C ARG A 63 2.45 1.53 3.84
N TYR A 64 2.00 0.34 3.47
CA TYR A 64 0.77 -0.25 3.99
C TYR A 64 0.85 -0.55 5.49
N ASP A 65 1.97 -1.09 5.96
CA ASP A 65 2.19 -1.39 7.39
C ASP A 65 2.20 -0.13 8.25
N GLN A 66 2.89 0.94 7.81
CA GLN A 66 2.89 2.21 8.53
C GLN A 66 1.52 2.89 8.51
N TRP A 67 0.82 2.82 7.38
CA TRP A 67 -0.55 3.30 7.28
C TRP A 67 -1.46 2.60 8.29
N LYS A 68 -1.46 1.26 8.33
CA LYS A 68 -2.22 0.49 9.34
C LYS A 68 -1.78 0.75 10.77
N TYR A 69 -0.48 0.95 11.00
CA TYR A 69 0.05 1.25 12.32
C TYR A 69 -0.56 2.54 12.86
N VAL A 70 -0.64 3.59 12.04
CA VAL A 70 -1.32 4.85 12.39
C VAL A 70 -2.79 4.63 12.70
N LEU A 71 -3.51 3.80 11.93
CA LEU A 71 -4.94 3.54 12.17
C LEU A 71 -5.25 2.87 13.50
N LYS A 72 -4.25 2.33 14.22
CA LYS A 72 -4.47 1.82 15.58
C LYS A 72 -4.90 2.92 16.55
N ASP A 73 -4.56 4.18 16.27
CA ASP A 73 -4.99 5.34 17.06
C ASP A 73 -6.41 5.83 16.68
N TYR A 74 -7.01 5.27 15.63
CA TYR A 74 -8.32 5.64 15.09
C TYR A 74 -9.25 4.41 15.00
N PRO A 75 -9.73 3.88 16.15
CA PRO A 75 -10.45 2.61 16.19
C PRO A 75 -11.79 2.61 15.44
N ASP A 76 -12.36 3.79 15.16
CA ASP A 76 -13.61 3.93 14.41
C ASP A 76 -13.41 3.95 12.87
N ILE A 77 -12.15 3.84 12.40
CA ILE A 77 -11.82 3.63 11.00
C ILE A 77 -11.65 2.13 10.73
N HIS A 78 -12.50 1.57 9.89
CA HIS A 78 -12.53 0.15 9.59
C HIS A 78 -12.08 -0.13 8.15
N ILE A 79 -11.17 -1.09 7.98
CA ILE A 79 -10.78 -1.57 6.65
C ILE A 79 -11.83 -2.58 6.17
N ILE A 80 -12.47 -2.28 5.03
CA ILE A 80 -13.44 -3.18 4.41
C ILE A 80 -12.70 -4.41 3.86
N GLN A 81 -13.21 -5.60 4.17
CA GLN A 81 -12.71 -6.86 3.64
C GLN A 81 -13.63 -7.42 2.52
N PRO A 82 -13.08 -8.17 1.55
CA PRO A 82 -11.64 -8.35 1.33
C PRO A 82 -10.98 -7.07 0.79
N GLU A 83 -9.69 -6.90 1.08
CA GLU A 83 -8.88 -5.92 0.35
C GLU A 83 -8.82 -6.28 -1.14
N LEU A 84 -8.71 -5.26 -1.98
CA LEU A 84 -8.65 -5.41 -3.42
C LEU A 84 -7.20 -5.55 -3.88
N ALA A 85 -6.97 -6.30 -4.95
CA ALA A 85 -5.67 -6.37 -5.61
C ALA A 85 -5.85 -6.12 -7.10
N GLU A 86 -5.40 -4.97 -7.61
CA GLU A 86 -5.36 -4.62 -9.01
C GLU A 86 -4.34 -5.43 -9.83
N GLN A 87 -4.62 -5.63 -11.12
CA GLN A 87 -3.68 -6.26 -12.05
C GLN A 87 -2.53 -5.32 -12.38
N PHE A 88 -1.33 -5.88 -12.56
CA PHE A 88 -0.13 -5.12 -12.95
C PHE A 88 -0.25 -4.54 -14.37
N ALA A 89 -0.86 -5.28 -15.29
CA ALA A 89 -1.21 -4.77 -16.62
C ALA A 89 -2.56 -4.06 -16.58
N ASN A 90 -2.65 -2.86 -17.16
CA ASN A 90 -3.88 -2.05 -17.21
C ASN A 90 -4.48 -1.70 -15.83
N SER A 91 -3.63 -1.45 -14.82
CA SER A 91 -4.04 -1.14 -13.45
C SER A 91 -5.14 -0.07 -13.32
N PRO A 92 -5.13 1.05 -14.08
CA PRO A 92 -6.19 2.05 -13.97
C PRO A 92 -7.58 1.51 -14.35
N GLU A 93 -7.67 0.75 -15.44
CA GLU A 93 -8.93 0.19 -15.94
C GLU A 93 -9.43 -0.95 -15.04
N ASP A 94 -8.52 -1.76 -14.51
CA ASP A 94 -8.86 -2.83 -13.58
C ASP A 94 -9.34 -2.29 -12.22
N ALA A 95 -8.68 -1.25 -11.69
CA ALA A 95 -9.13 -0.55 -10.50
C ALA A 95 -10.53 0.07 -10.69
N ARG A 96 -10.78 0.71 -11.84
CA ARG A 96 -12.11 1.27 -12.17
C ARG A 96 -13.20 0.21 -12.15
N LYS A 97 -12.94 -0.99 -12.68
CA LYS A 97 -13.91 -2.10 -12.69
C LYS A 97 -14.19 -2.69 -11.31
N LYS A 98 -13.29 -2.50 -10.35
CA LYS A 98 -13.45 -2.98 -8.97
C LYS A 98 -14.21 -1.99 -8.08
N ASN A 99 -14.19 -0.70 -8.42
CA ASN A 99 -14.88 0.34 -7.67
C ASN A 99 -16.39 0.08 -7.44
N PRO A 100 -17.18 -0.38 -8.44
CA PRO A 100 -18.60 -0.70 -8.25
C PRO A 100 -18.86 -1.76 -7.17
N ARG A 101 -17.96 -2.74 -7.00
CA ARG A 101 -18.10 -3.78 -5.96
C ARG A 101 -17.97 -3.22 -4.54
N ILE A 102 -17.33 -2.06 -4.40
CA ILE A 102 -17.13 -1.37 -3.12
C ILE A 102 -18.30 -0.44 -2.81
N THR A 103 -18.93 0.12 -3.83
CA THR A 103 -20.02 1.09 -3.68
C THR A 103 -21.42 0.45 -3.61
N GLN A 104 -21.55 -0.85 -3.92
CA GLN A 104 -22.81 -1.58 -3.77
C GLN A 104 -23.12 -1.91 -2.30
N PRO A 105 -24.40 -1.85 -1.87
CA PRO A 105 -24.82 -2.27 -0.53
C PRO A 105 -24.34 -3.68 -0.17
N VAL A 106 -24.04 -3.92 1.10
CA VAL A 106 -23.58 -5.25 1.58
C VAL A 106 -24.59 -6.36 1.28
N SER A 107 -25.88 -6.05 1.14
CA SER A 107 -26.94 -6.99 0.78
C SER A 107 -26.90 -7.48 -0.67
N GLU A 108 -26.07 -6.87 -1.53
CA GLU A 108 -25.99 -7.15 -2.97
C GLU A 108 -24.63 -7.77 -3.38
N ARG A 109 -23.79 -8.14 -2.42
CA ARG A 109 -22.48 -8.77 -2.63
C ARG A 109 -22.50 -10.26 -2.32
#